data_AF-A0A0Q7ANC2-F1
#
_entry.id   AF-A0A0Q7ANC2-F1
#
_cell.length_a   1.000
_cell.length_b   1.000
_cell.length_c   1.000
_cell.angle_alpha   90.00
_cell.angle_beta   90.00
_cell.angle_gamma   90.00
#
_symmetry.space_group_name_H-M   'P 1'
#
loop_
_entity.id
_entity.type
_entity.pdbx_description
1 polymer ?
#
loop_
_entity_poly.entity_id
_entity_poly.type
_entity_poly.pdbx_seq_one_letter_code
_entity_poly.pdbx_strand_id
1 'polypeptide(L)'
;MPDQPADLQTISGRLERGEIDSAQYLEQLMRFVAAQIGCTRAGLRLFIDTPAGRALRSVAMYDAAQDRMVGAADIVHAGSDPYLERLQHEGNVTASDAAIDPVTAGVLREYVADNAIVSLMDMSFSVNGVLFGTFSCEQLDKRVEWTQRQLQSLRKIASRASLTLMHVVNASVDTTPGALWETSTPNRLATMPMPLDLPPE
;
A
#
# COMPACT_ATOMS: atom_id res chain seq x y z
N MET A 1 -27.36 7.78 -18.11
CA MET A 1 -26.11 6.99 -18.23
C MET A 1 -25.39 7.15 -16.91
N PRO A 2 -25.11 6.09 -16.13
CA PRO A 2 -24.19 6.23 -15.01
C PRO A 2 -22.81 6.60 -15.58
N ASP A 3 -22.18 7.63 -15.02
CA ASP A 3 -20.83 8.07 -15.38
C ASP A 3 -19.90 6.86 -15.35
N GLN A 4 -19.30 6.55 -16.50
CA GLN A 4 -18.24 5.54 -16.54
C GLN A 4 -17.09 6.07 -15.68
N PRO A 5 -16.60 5.32 -14.67
CA PRO A 5 -15.48 5.77 -13.87
C PRO A 5 -14.34 6.15 -14.81
N ALA A 6 -13.79 7.35 -14.62
CA ALA A 6 -12.70 7.86 -15.46
C ALA A 6 -11.60 6.80 -15.59
N ASP A 7 -11.09 6.53 -16.80
CA ASP A 7 -9.96 5.62 -16.95
C ASP A 7 -8.75 6.20 -16.20
N LEU A 8 -7.90 5.31 -15.73
CA LEU A 8 -6.69 5.63 -14.97
C LEU A 8 -5.82 6.69 -15.64
N GLN A 9 -5.69 6.66 -16.98
CA GLN A 9 -4.96 7.68 -17.73
C GLN A 9 -5.54 9.09 -17.58
N THR A 10 -6.87 9.20 -17.55
CA THR A 10 -7.54 10.48 -17.31
C THR A 10 -7.23 10.96 -15.91
N ILE A 11 -7.33 10.09 -14.90
CA ILE A 11 -7.04 10.43 -13.50
C ILE A 11 -5.59 10.93 -13.36
N SER A 12 -4.60 10.18 -13.88
CA SER A 12 -3.18 10.57 -13.85
C SER A 12 -2.93 11.88 -14.60
N GLY A 13 -3.50 12.05 -15.80
CA GLY A 13 -3.30 13.25 -16.60
C GLY A 13 -3.87 14.52 -15.94
N ARG A 14 -4.96 14.41 -15.17
CA ARG A 14 -5.51 15.54 -14.40
C ARG A 14 -4.55 15.99 -13.29
N LEU A 15 -3.91 15.05 -12.60
CA LEU A 15 -2.89 15.35 -11.58
C LEU A 15 -1.68 16.04 -12.22
N GLU A 16 -1.18 15.51 -13.34
CA GLU A 16 -0.03 16.08 -14.06
C GLU A 16 -0.27 17.52 -14.53
N ARG A 17 -1.51 17.85 -14.90
CA ARG A 17 -1.92 19.22 -15.27
C ARG A 17 -2.26 20.11 -14.07
N GLY A 18 -2.19 19.60 -12.84
CA GLY A 18 -2.54 20.33 -11.62
C GLY A 18 -4.04 20.60 -11.46
N GLU A 19 -4.90 19.88 -12.17
CA GLU A 19 -6.36 20.01 -12.08
C GLU A 19 -6.93 19.31 -10.85
N ILE A 20 -6.18 18.35 -10.30
CA ILE A 20 -6.46 17.68 -9.05
C ILE A 20 -5.18 17.59 -8.22
N ASP A 21 -5.32 17.53 -6.90
CA ASP A 21 -4.21 17.31 -5.98
C ASP A 21 -3.97 15.80 -5.69
N SER A 22 -2.95 15.53 -4.87
CA SER A 22 -2.58 14.18 -4.43
C SER A 22 -3.72 13.44 -3.72
N ALA A 23 -4.50 14.11 -2.88
CA ALA A 23 -5.59 13.48 -2.13
C ALA A 23 -6.74 13.09 -3.07
N GLN A 24 -7.10 13.99 -3.97
CA GLN A 24 -8.10 13.76 -5.01
C GLN A 24 -7.68 12.67 -6.00
N TYR A 25 -6.38 12.57 -6.32
CA TYR A 25 -5.85 11.48 -7.12
C TYR A 25 -6.01 10.12 -6.42
N LEU A 26 -5.62 10.04 -5.14
CA LEU A 26 -5.74 8.80 -4.34
C LEU A 26 -7.20 8.36 -4.22
N GLU A 27 -8.12 9.29 -3.95
CA GLU A 27 -9.55 8.98 -3.91
C GLU A 27 -10.06 8.43 -5.25
N GLN A 28 -9.79 9.14 -6.35
CA GLN A 28 -10.24 8.70 -7.67
C GLN A 28 -9.63 7.36 -8.08
N LEU A 29 -8.36 7.13 -7.75
CA LEU A 29 -7.69 5.85 -8.02
C LEU A 29 -8.29 4.70 -7.22
N MET A 30 -8.51 4.87 -5.90
CA MET A 30 -9.10 3.82 -5.06
C MET A 30 -10.55 3.54 -5.47
N ARG A 31 -11.33 4.58 -5.79
CA ARG A 31 -12.68 4.44 -6.35
C ARG A 31 -12.67 3.67 -7.67
N PHE A 32 -11.74 3.99 -8.58
CA PHE A 32 -11.55 3.28 -9.84
C PHE A 32 -11.18 1.81 -9.62
N VAL A 33 -10.27 1.52 -8.68
CA VAL A 33 -9.88 0.14 -8.33
C VAL A 33 -11.08 -0.64 -7.79
N ALA A 34 -11.83 -0.08 -6.84
CA ALA A 34 -13.01 -0.74 -6.26
C ALA A 34 -14.05 -1.10 -7.33
N ALA A 35 -14.35 -0.16 -8.23
CA ALA A 35 -15.27 -0.39 -9.34
C ALA A 35 -14.76 -1.42 -10.35
N GLN A 36 -13.47 -1.36 -10.71
CA GLN A 36 -12.87 -2.24 -11.72
C GLN A 36 -12.71 -3.69 -11.23
N ILE A 37 -12.46 -3.87 -9.93
CA ILE A 37 -12.30 -5.20 -9.31
C ILE A 37 -13.64 -5.76 -8.81
N GLY A 38 -14.58 -4.88 -8.43
CA GLY A 38 -15.87 -5.24 -7.88
C GLY A 38 -15.81 -5.64 -6.40
N CYS A 39 -15.00 -4.94 -5.60
CA CYS A 39 -14.86 -5.15 -4.16
C CYS A 39 -15.58 -4.04 -3.35
N THR A 40 -15.84 -4.30 -2.06
CA THR A 40 -16.44 -3.29 -1.16
C THR A 40 -15.45 -2.19 -0.82
N ARG A 41 -14.20 -2.53 -0.50
CA ARG A 41 -13.15 -1.54 -0.24
C ARG A 41 -11.92 -1.78 -1.10
N ALA A 42 -11.30 -0.69 -1.53
CA ALA A 42 -10.00 -0.72 -2.19
C ALA A 42 -9.05 0.23 -1.47
N GLY A 43 -7.85 -0.25 -1.18
CA GLY A 43 -6.87 0.51 -0.42
C GLY A 43 -5.46 0.43 -0.98
N LEU A 44 -4.66 1.41 -0.60
CA LEU A 44 -3.24 1.50 -0.87
C LEU A 44 -2.48 1.49 0.45
N ARG A 45 -1.50 0.59 0.55
CA ARG A 45 -0.57 0.53 1.67
C ARG A 45 0.87 0.59 1.18
N LEU A 46 1.77 1.11 2.00
CA LEU A 46 3.20 1.19 1.70
C LEU A 46 3.99 0.31 2.63
N PHE A 47 5.00 -0.34 2.08
CA PHE A 47 6.00 -1.00 2.92
C PHE A 47 6.86 0.07 3.60
N ILE A 48 6.93 -0.01 4.92
CA ILE A 48 7.82 0.83 5.73
C ILE A 48 8.71 -0.07 6.59
N ASP A 49 9.97 0.31 6.73
CA ASP A 49 10.89 -0.39 7.63
C ASP A 49 10.74 0.18 9.05
N THR A 50 10.71 -0.70 10.04
CA THR A 50 10.61 -0.38 11.47
C THR A 50 11.71 -1.14 12.23
N PRO A 51 12.04 -0.74 13.47
CA PRO A 51 13.00 -1.49 14.29
C PRO A 51 12.62 -2.97 14.52
N ALA A 52 11.33 -3.31 14.46
CA ALA A 52 10.81 -4.66 14.70
C ALA A 52 10.65 -5.49 13.41
N GLY A 53 10.96 -4.92 12.24
CA GLY A 53 10.72 -5.52 10.93
C GLY A 53 9.96 -4.58 10.01
N ARG A 54 9.38 -5.13 8.94
CA ARG A 54 8.63 -4.35 7.96
C ARG A 54 7.14 -4.29 8.32
N ALA A 55 6.52 -3.14 8.11
CA ALA A 55 5.09 -2.92 8.31
C ALA A 55 4.42 -2.39 7.03
N LEU A 56 3.09 -2.41 7.01
CA LEU A 56 2.29 -1.78 5.96
C LEU A 56 1.57 -0.57 6.50
N ARG A 57 1.97 0.62 6.04
CA ARG A 57 1.29 1.87 6.36
C ARG A 57 0.10 2.10 5.45
N SER A 58 -1.06 2.39 6.02
CA SER A 58 -2.24 2.80 5.27
C SER A 58 -2.07 4.21 4.71
N VAL A 59 -2.26 4.37 3.40
CA VAL A 59 -2.20 5.68 2.72
C VAL A 59 -3.59 6.14 2.33
N ALA A 60 -4.39 5.24 1.77
CA ALA A 60 -5.71 5.54 1.26
C ALA A 60 -6.56 4.28 1.31
N MET A 61 -7.84 4.43 1.68
CA MET A 61 -8.83 3.37 1.59
C MET A 61 -10.16 4.00 1.18
N TYR A 62 -10.77 3.48 0.14
CA TYR A 62 -12.10 3.87 -0.32
C TYR A 62 -13.10 2.77 -0.01
N ASP A 63 -14.27 3.13 0.52
CA ASP A 63 -15.40 2.23 0.76
C ASP A 63 -16.53 2.54 -0.23
N ALA A 64 -16.79 1.60 -1.13
CA ALA A 64 -17.82 1.71 -2.17
C ALA A 64 -19.25 1.61 -1.62
N ALA A 65 -19.46 0.97 -0.47
CA ALA A 65 -20.78 0.91 0.16
C ALA A 65 -21.15 2.25 0.82
N GLN A 66 -20.14 3.00 1.27
CA GLN A 66 -20.33 4.33 1.89
C GLN A 66 -20.03 5.51 0.94
N ASP A 67 -19.50 5.23 -0.26
CA ASP A 67 -19.07 6.20 -1.26
C ASP A 67 -18.12 7.28 -0.70
N ARG A 68 -17.12 6.86 0.08
CA ARG A 68 -16.16 7.79 0.71
C ARG A 68 -14.83 7.15 1.02
N MET A 69 -13.83 8.00 1.22
CA MET A 69 -12.57 7.60 1.87
C MET A 69 -12.80 7.27 3.34
N VAL A 70 -12.15 6.21 3.81
CA VAL A 70 -12.18 5.75 5.20
C VAL A 70 -10.76 5.58 5.73
N GLY A 71 -10.60 5.65 7.05
CA GLY A 71 -9.34 5.29 7.70
C GLY A 71 -9.19 3.76 7.75
N ALA A 72 -7.96 3.28 7.65
CA ALA A 72 -7.62 1.89 7.94
C ALA A 72 -6.34 1.87 8.77
N ALA A 73 -6.27 0.95 9.72
CA ALA A 73 -5.10 0.80 10.58
C ALA A 73 -3.87 0.34 9.77
N ASP A 74 -2.69 0.76 10.23
CA ASP A 74 -1.43 0.20 9.78
C ASP A 74 -1.35 -1.28 10.21
N ILE A 75 -0.79 -2.13 9.35
CA ILE A 75 -0.54 -3.53 9.68
C ILE A 75 0.90 -3.63 10.14
N VAL A 76 1.07 -3.78 11.46
CA VAL A 76 2.37 -3.86 12.12
C VAL A 76 2.53 -5.26 12.71
N HIS A 77 3.67 -5.89 12.45
CA HIS A 77 4.06 -7.13 13.13
C HIS A 77 5.50 -7.06 13.59
N ALA A 78 5.79 -7.68 14.73
CA ALA A 78 7.15 -7.89 15.18
C ALA A 78 7.64 -9.26 14.66
N GLY A 79 8.70 -9.26 13.86
CA GLY A 79 9.30 -10.49 13.32
C GLY A 79 8.66 -11.02 12.03
N SER A 80 8.84 -12.32 11.77
CA SER A 80 8.36 -13.01 10.56
C SER A 80 6.88 -13.33 10.66
N ASP A 81 6.07 -12.80 9.74
CA ASP A 81 4.65 -13.13 9.60
C ASP A 81 4.36 -13.67 8.19
N PRO A 82 3.64 -14.80 8.05
CA PRO A 82 3.37 -15.42 6.75
C PRO A 82 2.71 -14.50 5.73
N TYR A 83 1.86 -13.57 6.17
CA TYR A 83 1.18 -12.63 5.27
C TYR A 83 2.15 -11.60 4.70
N LEU A 84 3.00 -11.02 5.54
CA LEU A 84 4.02 -10.07 5.08
C LEU A 84 5.09 -10.74 4.23
N GLU A 85 5.51 -11.97 4.58
CA GLU A 85 6.46 -12.75 3.77
C GLU A 85 5.89 -13.07 2.40
N ARG A 86 4.63 -13.54 2.33
CA ARG A 86 3.99 -13.88 1.07
C ARG A 86 3.82 -12.67 0.16
N LEU A 87 3.47 -11.51 0.71
CA LEU A 87 3.43 -10.27 -0.07
C LEU A 87 4.82 -9.84 -0.58
N GLN A 88 5.88 -10.07 0.19
CA GLN A 88 7.24 -9.70 -0.21
C GLN A 88 7.84 -10.63 -1.26
N HIS A 89 7.59 -11.94 -1.15
CA HIS A 89 8.21 -12.95 -2.00
C HIS A 89 7.34 -13.41 -3.17
N GLU A 90 6.03 -13.57 -2.96
CA GLU A 90 5.09 -14.05 -3.97
C GLU A 90 4.27 -12.90 -4.60
N GLY A 91 4.30 -11.72 -3.98
CA GLY A 91 3.72 -10.50 -4.52
C GLY A 91 2.19 -10.42 -4.46
N ASN A 92 1.51 -11.39 -3.84
CA ASN A 92 0.07 -11.33 -3.62
C ASN A 92 -0.40 -12.27 -2.51
N VAL A 93 -1.54 -11.95 -1.92
CA VAL A 93 -2.30 -12.80 -0.99
C VAL A 93 -3.74 -12.78 -1.46
N THR A 94 -4.37 -13.95 -1.58
CA THR A 94 -5.81 -14.06 -1.83
C THR A 94 -6.42 -15.00 -0.80
N ALA A 95 -7.51 -14.56 -0.18
CA ALA A 95 -8.26 -15.32 0.81
C ALA A 95 -9.75 -15.13 0.52
N SER A 96 -10.43 -16.21 0.12
CA SER A 96 -11.88 -16.21 -0.06
C SER A 96 -12.63 -16.22 1.28
N ASP A 97 -11.95 -16.67 2.35
CA ASP A 97 -12.41 -16.53 3.73
C ASP A 97 -11.24 -16.08 4.60
N ALA A 98 -11.13 -14.78 4.84
CA ALA A 98 -10.01 -14.16 5.53
C ALA A 98 -9.95 -14.52 7.03
N ALA A 99 -11.06 -14.97 7.63
CA ALA A 99 -11.11 -15.30 9.04
C ALA A 99 -10.44 -16.65 9.36
N ILE A 100 -10.40 -17.56 8.38
CA ILE A 100 -9.86 -18.92 8.53
C ILE A 100 -8.69 -19.22 7.59
N ASP A 101 -8.35 -18.33 6.67
CA ASP A 101 -7.18 -18.52 5.80
C ASP A 101 -5.89 -18.50 6.64
N PRO A 102 -5.01 -19.51 6.51
CA PRO A 102 -3.85 -19.67 7.39
C PRO A 102 -2.84 -18.54 7.28
N VAL A 103 -2.87 -17.75 6.20
CA VAL A 103 -1.95 -16.62 6.02
C VAL A 103 -2.53 -15.34 6.59
N THR A 104 -3.83 -15.11 6.47
CA THR A 104 -4.46 -13.92 7.08
C THR A 104 -4.81 -14.12 8.57
N ALA A 105 -4.82 -15.36 9.07
CA ALA A 105 -5.11 -15.67 10.47
C ALA A 105 -4.01 -15.27 11.48
N GLY A 106 -2.84 -14.79 10.99
CA GLY A 106 -1.75 -14.24 11.80
C GLY A 106 -1.95 -12.75 12.12
N VAL A 107 -1.01 -11.90 11.71
CA VAL A 107 -1.04 -10.44 11.95
C VAL A 107 -2.37 -9.77 11.56
N LEU A 108 -3.03 -10.27 10.52
CA LEU A 108 -4.25 -9.68 9.99
C LEU A 108 -5.51 -10.03 10.78
N ARG A 109 -5.46 -10.99 11.72
CA ARG A 109 -6.66 -11.55 12.35
C ARG A 109 -7.55 -10.48 13.01
N GLU A 110 -6.96 -9.61 13.82
CA GLU A 110 -7.70 -8.54 14.51
C GLU A 110 -8.23 -7.52 13.49
N TYR A 111 -7.40 -7.11 12.53
CA TYR A 111 -7.82 -6.20 11.46
C TYR A 111 -9.02 -6.75 10.66
N VAL A 112 -8.98 -8.03 10.30
CA VAL A 112 -10.05 -8.74 9.59
C VAL A 112 -11.33 -8.77 10.41
N ALA A 113 -11.23 -9.09 11.71
CA ALA A 113 -12.38 -9.16 12.60
C ALA A 113 -13.02 -7.78 12.82
N ASP A 114 -12.22 -6.77 13.18
CA ASP A 114 -12.70 -5.41 13.51
C ASP A 114 -13.34 -4.71 12.32
N ASN A 115 -12.91 -5.05 11.10
CA ASN A 115 -13.42 -4.46 9.86
C ASN A 115 -14.48 -5.32 9.17
N ALA A 116 -14.88 -6.45 9.76
CA ALA A 116 -15.82 -7.41 9.17
C ALA A 116 -15.43 -7.85 7.75
N ILE A 117 -14.13 -8.08 7.51
CA ILE A 117 -13.63 -8.50 6.20
C ILE A 117 -13.89 -10.01 6.04
N VAL A 118 -14.65 -10.36 5.01
CA VAL A 118 -14.95 -11.77 4.67
C VAL A 118 -13.94 -12.30 3.66
N SER A 119 -13.62 -11.54 2.61
CA SER A 119 -12.63 -11.94 1.60
C SER A 119 -11.65 -10.82 1.32
N LEU A 120 -10.41 -11.19 1.04
CA LEU A 120 -9.29 -10.26 0.85
C LEU A 120 -8.43 -10.67 -0.34
N MET A 121 -8.06 -9.69 -1.16
CA MET A 121 -7.04 -9.84 -2.19
C MET A 121 -6.07 -8.66 -2.10
N ASP A 122 -4.84 -8.96 -1.75
CA ASP A 122 -3.75 -7.99 -1.70
C ASP A 122 -2.70 -8.32 -2.76
N MET A 123 -2.14 -7.29 -3.37
CA MET A 123 -1.15 -7.43 -4.43
C MET A 123 -0.08 -6.36 -4.31
N SER A 124 1.15 -6.82 -4.21
CA SER A 124 2.34 -5.97 -4.09
C SER A 124 2.75 -5.40 -5.43
N PHE A 125 3.20 -4.15 -5.42
CA PHE A 125 3.78 -3.50 -6.58
C PHE A 125 5.15 -2.89 -6.25
N SER A 126 5.96 -2.79 -7.29
CA SER A 126 7.32 -2.25 -7.20
C SER A 126 7.44 -1.00 -8.07
N VAL A 127 8.32 -0.09 -7.64
CA VAL A 127 8.75 1.07 -8.43
C VAL A 127 10.24 0.92 -8.66
N ASN A 128 10.69 0.99 -9.91
CA ASN A 128 12.10 0.80 -10.29
C ASN A 128 12.73 -0.49 -9.72
N GLY A 129 11.97 -1.58 -9.66
CA GLY A 129 12.43 -2.87 -9.13
C GLY A 129 12.43 -2.99 -7.61
N VAL A 130 12.13 -1.93 -6.88
CA VAL A 130 12.04 -1.92 -5.41
C VAL A 130 10.59 -2.11 -4.98
N LEU A 131 10.35 -3.08 -4.10
CA LEU A 131 9.04 -3.32 -3.50
C LEU A 131 8.56 -2.06 -2.77
N PHE A 132 7.42 -1.49 -3.19
CA PHE A 132 7.00 -0.16 -2.76
C PHE A 132 5.76 -0.22 -1.87
N GLY A 133 4.73 -0.96 -2.29
CA GLY A 133 3.48 -1.03 -1.55
C GLY A 133 2.58 -2.15 -2.02
N THR A 134 1.36 -2.15 -1.51
CA THR A 134 0.31 -3.08 -1.87
C THR A 134 -0.96 -2.34 -2.23
N PHE A 135 -1.67 -2.85 -3.24
CA PHE A 135 -3.09 -2.61 -3.37
C PHE A 135 -3.84 -3.69 -2.59
N SER A 136 -4.92 -3.29 -1.94
CA SER A 136 -5.81 -4.18 -1.19
C SER A 136 -7.22 -4.08 -1.74
N CYS A 137 -7.90 -5.22 -1.77
CA CYS A 137 -9.30 -5.35 -2.18
C CYS A 137 -10.01 -6.18 -1.12
N GLU A 138 -10.93 -5.56 -0.39
CA GLU A 138 -11.65 -6.17 0.73
C GLU A 138 -13.14 -6.30 0.40
N GLN A 139 -13.71 -7.44 0.73
CA GLN A 139 -15.14 -7.71 0.64
C GLN A 139 -15.70 -7.97 2.04
N LEU A 140 -16.72 -7.21 2.45
CA LEU A 140 -17.26 -7.28 3.81
C LEU A 140 -18.50 -8.17 3.93
N ASP A 141 -19.41 -8.11 2.94
CA ASP A 141 -20.74 -8.71 3.13
C ASP A 141 -20.86 -10.15 2.65
N LYS A 142 -19.88 -10.61 1.86
CA LYS A 142 -19.97 -11.92 1.20
C LYS A 142 -18.60 -12.48 0.91
N ARG A 143 -18.57 -13.81 0.79
CA ARG A 143 -17.43 -14.52 0.25
C ARG A 143 -17.27 -14.25 -1.25
N VAL A 144 -16.04 -13.97 -1.66
CA VAL A 144 -15.63 -13.80 -3.06
C VAL A 144 -14.50 -14.77 -3.34
N GLU A 145 -14.67 -15.59 -4.37
CA GLU A 145 -13.58 -16.37 -4.95
C GLU A 145 -12.83 -15.46 -5.95
N TRP A 146 -11.70 -14.92 -5.53
CA TRP A 146 -10.92 -13.99 -6.35
C TRP A 146 -10.38 -14.68 -7.60
N THR A 147 -10.74 -14.15 -8.75
CA THR A 147 -10.33 -14.72 -10.04
C THR A 147 -8.93 -14.25 -10.44
N GLN A 148 -8.23 -15.08 -11.21
CA GLN A 148 -6.97 -14.66 -11.85
C GLN A 148 -7.15 -13.41 -12.72
N ARG A 149 -8.32 -13.23 -13.34
CA ARG A 149 -8.65 -12.02 -14.11
C ARG A 149 -8.64 -10.76 -13.24
N GLN A 150 -9.20 -10.82 -12.04
CA GLN A 150 -9.20 -9.70 -11.10
C GLN A 150 -7.76 -9.38 -10.66
N LEU A 151 -6.98 -10.38 -10.27
CA LEU A 151 -5.57 -10.19 -9.89
C LEU A 151 -4.75 -9.57 -11.03
N GLN A 152 -4.92 -10.04 -12.27
CA GLN A 152 -4.24 -9.47 -13.44
C GLN A 152 -4.72 -8.05 -13.77
N SER A 153 -5.99 -7.74 -13.51
CA SER A 153 -6.51 -6.38 -13.67
C SER A 153 -5.85 -5.44 -12.65
N LEU A 154 -5.76 -5.86 -11.38
CA LEU A 154 -5.11 -5.08 -10.33
C LEU A 154 -3.62 -4.86 -10.65
N ARG A 155 -2.92 -5.88 -11.16
CA ARG A 155 -1.51 -5.74 -11.61
C ARG A 155 -1.34 -4.70 -12.72
N LYS A 156 -2.24 -4.68 -13.70
CA LYS A 156 -2.22 -3.67 -14.78
C LYS A 156 -2.46 -2.26 -14.26
N ILE A 157 -3.39 -2.10 -13.32
CA ILE A 157 -3.66 -0.82 -12.65
C ILE A 157 -2.41 -0.35 -11.92
N ALA A 158 -1.84 -1.21 -11.06
CA ALA A 158 -0.65 -0.89 -10.28
C ALA A 158 0.54 -0.52 -11.18
N SER A 159 0.78 -1.27 -12.25
CA SER A 159 1.86 -0.97 -13.20
C SER A 159 1.70 0.39 -13.89
N ARG A 160 0.47 0.82 -14.17
CA ARG A 160 0.19 2.11 -14.81
C ARG A 160 0.23 3.26 -13.79
N ALA A 161 -0.12 3.00 -12.53
CA ALA A 161 -0.19 4.01 -11.47
C ALA A 161 1.12 4.19 -10.69
N SER A 162 2.05 3.24 -10.77
CA SER A 162 3.20 3.11 -9.85
C SER A 162 4.10 4.35 -9.79
N LEU A 163 4.48 4.92 -10.93
CA LEU A 163 5.32 6.13 -10.98
C LEU A 163 4.60 7.37 -10.42
N THR A 164 3.33 7.56 -10.80
CA THR A 164 2.51 8.64 -10.25
C THR A 164 2.34 8.50 -8.75
N LEU A 165 2.11 7.26 -8.26
CA LEU A 165 1.99 6.96 -6.84
C LEU A 165 3.26 7.28 -6.07
N MET A 166 4.45 6.97 -6.61
CA MET A 166 5.72 7.34 -5.99
C MET A 166 5.82 8.85 -5.76
N HIS A 167 5.45 9.66 -6.76
CA HIS A 167 5.48 11.13 -6.63
C HIS A 167 4.44 11.65 -5.62
N VAL A 168 3.21 11.14 -5.70
CA VAL A 168 2.10 11.51 -4.82
C VAL A 168 2.45 11.22 -3.36
N VAL A 169 2.91 10.01 -3.09
CA VAL A 169 3.25 9.54 -1.75
C VAL A 169 4.41 10.32 -1.16
N ASN A 170 5.50 10.51 -1.91
CA ASN A 170 6.68 11.22 -1.40
C ASN A 170 6.34 12.69 -1.08
N ALA A 171 5.53 13.34 -1.93
CA ALA A 171 5.09 14.72 -1.68
C ALA A 171 4.22 14.85 -0.41
N SER A 172 3.39 13.85 -0.10
CA SER A 172 2.62 13.83 1.16
C SER A 172 3.47 13.54 2.41
N VAL A 173 4.57 12.80 2.27
CA VAL A 173 5.50 12.55 3.39
C VAL A 173 6.34 13.81 3.69
N ASP A 174 6.79 14.55 2.67
CA ASP A 174 7.58 15.77 2.83
C ASP A 174 6.80 16.96 3.41
N THR A 175 5.47 16.95 3.33
CA THR A 175 4.60 18.03 3.83
C THR A 175 4.14 17.84 5.28
N THR A 176 4.62 16.81 5.97
CA THR A 176 4.38 16.59 7.41
C THR A 176 5.67 16.80 8.21
N PRO A 177 6.00 18.04 8.65
CA PRO A 177 7.19 18.26 9.47
C PRO A 177 7.02 17.56 10.83
N GLY A 178 7.81 16.51 11.09
CA GLY A 178 8.11 16.07 12.45
C GLY A 178 7.78 14.63 12.85
N ALA A 179 7.26 13.76 11.99
CA ALA A 179 6.93 12.38 12.41
C ALA A 179 7.94 11.29 12.02
N LEU A 180 8.88 11.55 11.10
CA LEU A 180 9.73 10.50 10.52
C LEU A 180 11.17 10.97 10.32
N TRP A 181 11.89 11.14 11.42
CA TRP A 181 13.35 11.13 11.41
C TRP A 181 13.84 10.15 12.48
N GLU A 182 13.78 8.86 12.18
CA GLU A 182 14.92 8.00 12.52
C GLU A 182 15.66 7.77 11.22
N THR A 183 16.75 8.52 11.09
CA THR A 183 17.64 8.57 9.95
C THR A 183 18.24 7.20 9.67
N SER A 184 17.74 6.49 8.66
CA SER A 184 18.58 5.54 7.95
C SER A 184 19.51 6.32 7.03
N THR A 185 20.71 6.62 7.53
CA THR A 185 21.80 7.25 6.76
C THR A 185 22.09 6.48 5.46
N PRO A 186 22.17 7.16 4.30
CA PRO A 186 22.67 6.55 3.08
C PRO A 186 24.21 6.57 3.06
N ASN A 187 24.82 5.46 2.63
CA ASN A 187 26.20 5.37 2.14
C ASN A 187 27.33 5.98 3.01
N ARG A 188 28.01 5.14 3.81
CA ARG A 188 29.45 5.32 4.07
C ARG A 188 30.24 4.69 2.92
N LEU A 189 30.44 5.45 1.84
CA LEU A 189 31.59 5.25 0.97
C LEU A 189 32.85 5.76 1.70
N ALA A 190 33.92 5.01 1.55
CA ALA A 190 35.19 5.14 2.23
C ALA A 190 35.81 6.55 2.19
N THR A 191 36.31 7.00 3.34
CA THR A 191 37.62 7.67 3.52
C THR A 191 37.77 8.01 5.01
N MET A 192 38.50 7.17 5.75
CA MET A 192 39.03 7.57 7.07
C MET A 192 40.38 8.25 6.86
N PRO A 193 40.60 9.48 7.36
CA PRO A 193 41.92 9.90 7.81
C PRO A 193 42.09 9.49 9.28
N MET A 194 43.21 8.83 9.55
CA MET A 194 43.68 8.38 10.86
C MET A 194 43.88 9.57 11.83
N PRO A 195 43.56 9.46 13.13
CA PRO A 195 43.88 10.51 14.10
C PRO A 195 45.39 10.51 14.40
N LEU A 196 46.00 11.70 14.40
CA LEU A 196 47.31 11.95 15.00
C LEU A 196 47.12 12.12 16.50
N ASP A 197 47.74 11.24 17.29
CA ASP A 197 47.87 11.39 18.74
C ASP A 197 48.63 12.69 19.07
N LEU A 198 48.13 13.45 20.06
CA LEU A 198 48.88 14.52 20.73
C LEU A 198 49.45 14.00 22.05
N PRO A 199 50.67 14.45 22.44
CA PRO A 199 51.43 13.85 23.54
C PRO A 199 50.99 14.36 24.93
N PRO A 200 51.34 13.64 26.02
CA PRO A 200 51.02 14.06 27.38
C PRO A 200 52.05 15.09 27.92
N GLU A 201 51.62 15.89 28.90
CA GLU A 201 52.47 16.74 29.75
C GLU A 201 53.41 15.92 30.65
#